data_AF-A0A316BJI9-F1
#
_entry.id   AF-A0A316BJI9-F1
#
_cell.length_a   1.000
_cell.length_b   1.000
_cell.length_c   1.000
_cell.angle_alpha   90.00
_cell.angle_beta   90.00
_cell.angle_gamma   90.00
#
_symmetry.space_group_name_H-M   'P 1'
#
loop_
_entity.id
_entity.type
_entity.pdbx_description
1 polymer ?
#
loop_
_entity_poly.entity_id
_entity_poly.type
_entity_poly.pdbx_seq_one_letter_code
_entity_poly.pdbx_strand_id
1 'polypeptide(L)'
;MFAAFARWVDDRRALRRRWQDDACRLLVAEELGAYYEAQRRATRARVRGEKAEFYHWAKVAAEVARISPQVEMNIVTLREIVSEEKRRSR
;
A
#
# COMPACT_ATOMS: atom_id res chain seq x y z
N MET A 1 32.03 -0.73 -9.04
CA MET A 1 31.00 -1.39 -8.20
C MET A 1 30.14 -0.38 -7.43
N PHE A 2 30.70 0.63 -6.76
CA PHE A 2 29.93 1.65 -6.02
C PHE A 2 28.93 2.45 -6.87
N ALA A 3 29.25 2.78 -8.12
CA ALA A 3 28.33 3.52 -9.00
C ALA A 3 27.04 2.73 -9.36
N ALA A 4 27.16 1.39 -9.52
CA ALA A 4 26.00 0.54 -9.76
C ALA A 4 25.13 0.40 -8.51
N PHE A 5 25.74 0.35 -7.33
CA PHE A 5 25.04 0.36 -6.04
C PHE A 5 24.33 1.70 -5.79
N ALA A 6 24.98 2.83 -6.06
CA ALA A 6 24.39 4.16 -5.93
C ALA A 6 23.16 4.31 -6.85
N ARG A 7 23.27 3.92 -8.12
CA ARG A 7 22.13 3.94 -9.05
C ARG A 7 20.97 3.05 -8.60
N TRP A 8 21.27 1.84 -8.11
CA TRP A 8 20.24 0.96 -7.54
C TRP A 8 19.56 1.54 -6.29
N VAL A 9 20.33 2.22 -5.42
CA VAL A 9 19.76 2.93 -4.25
C VAL A 9 18.87 4.09 -4.70
N ASP A 10 19.28 4.85 -5.71
CA ASP A 10 18.49 5.97 -6.24
C ASP A 10 17.21 5.50 -6.92
N ASP A 11 17.26 4.42 -7.70
CA ASP A 11 16.08 3.78 -8.30
C ASP A 11 15.11 3.28 -7.21
N ARG A 12 15.65 2.67 -6.15
CA ARG A 12 14.87 2.24 -4.96
C ARG A 12 14.25 3.44 -4.23
N ARG A 13 14.97 4.55 -4.11
CA ARG A 13 14.46 5.78 -3.49
C ARG A 13 13.36 6.41 -4.32
N ALA A 14 13.50 6.44 -5.64
CA ALA A 14 12.47 6.95 -6.54
C ALA A 14 11.18 6.13 -6.46
N LEU A 15 11.29 4.79 -6.46
CA LEU A 15 10.14 3.90 -6.25
C LEU A 15 9.49 4.13 -4.89
N ARG A 16 10.30 4.24 -3.85
CA ARG A 16 9.79 4.49 -2.49
C ARG A 16 9.10 5.84 -2.38
N ARG A 17 9.62 6.89 -3.01
CA ARG A 17 8.96 8.21 -3.06
C ARG A 17 7.57 8.11 -3.66
N ARG A 18 7.40 7.37 -4.77
CA ARG A 18 6.07 7.14 -5.36
C ARG A 18 5.10 6.47 -4.36
N TRP A 19 5.57 5.48 -3.62
CA TRP A 19 4.74 4.83 -2.59
C TRP A 19 4.42 5.77 -1.42
N GLN A 20 5.36 6.62 -1.03
CA GLN A 20 5.17 7.61 0.03
C GLN A 20 4.20 8.71 -0.41
N ASP A 21 4.29 9.19 -1.64
CA ASP A 21 3.38 10.20 -2.18
C ASP A 21 1.94 9.67 -2.18
N ASP A 22 1.73 8.43 -2.63
CA ASP A 22 0.41 7.79 -2.60
C ASP A 22 -0.05 7.47 -1.16
N ALA A 23 0.85 7.11 -0.25
CA ALA A 23 0.53 6.92 1.17
C ALA A 23 0.09 8.24 1.82
N CYS A 24 0.78 9.34 1.54
CA CYS A 24 0.41 10.68 1.99
C CYS A 24 -0.94 11.09 1.43
N ARG A 25 -1.21 10.85 0.15
CA ARG A 25 -2.52 11.11 -0.46
C ARG A 25 -3.64 10.34 0.22
N LEU A 26 -3.43 9.05 0.52
CA LEU A 26 -4.40 8.25 1.24
C LEU A 26 -4.60 8.74 2.67
N LEU A 27 -3.53 9.13 3.37
CA LEU A 27 -3.63 9.70 4.72
C LEU A 27 -4.41 11.01 4.73
N VAL A 28 -4.27 11.85 3.71
CA VAL A 28 -5.05 13.09 3.58
C VAL A 28 -6.53 12.80 3.27
N ALA A 29 -6.81 11.78 2.44
CA ALA A 29 -8.17 11.48 2.01
C ALA A 29 -8.99 10.67 3.04
N GLU A 30 -8.34 9.74 3.73
CA GLU A 30 -9.01 8.71 4.53
C GLU A 30 -8.58 8.73 6.01
N GLU A 31 -7.62 9.60 6.38
CA GLU A 31 -7.05 9.70 7.73
C GLU A 31 -6.65 8.33 8.31
N LEU A 32 -7.36 7.86 9.34
CA LEU A 32 -7.14 6.57 9.99
C LEU A 32 -7.52 5.37 9.10
N GLY A 33 -8.37 5.59 8.09
CA GLY A 33 -8.80 4.59 7.11
C GLY A 33 -7.77 4.31 6.02
N ALA A 34 -6.73 5.13 5.87
CA ALA A 34 -5.76 5.07 4.78
C ALA A 34 -5.10 3.69 4.61
N TYR A 35 -4.80 3.02 5.72
CA TYR A 35 -4.23 1.67 5.70
C TYR A 35 -5.20 0.66 5.10
N TYR A 36 -6.47 0.71 5.54
CA TYR A 36 -7.49 -0.22 5.05
C TYR A 36 -7.83 0.05 3.59
N GLU A 37 -7.88 1.32 3.16
CA GLU A 37 -8.11 1.66 1.75
C GLU A 37 -6.98 1.15 0.85
N ALA A 38 -5.71 1.28 1.27
CA ALA A 38 -4.60 0.67 0.55
C ALA A 38 -4.75 -0.86 0.44
N GLN A 39 -5.21 -1.52 1.51
CA GLN A 39 -5.46 -2.96 1.52
C GLN A 39 -6.67 -3.38 0.66
N ARG A 40 -7.70 -2.53 0.55
CA ARG A 40 -8.82 -2.73 -0.38
C ARG A 40 -8.32 -2.72 -1.82
N ARG A 41 -7.54 -1.70 -2.20
CA ARG A 41 -6.95 -1.58 -3.55
C ARG A 41 -6.00 -2.74 -3.87
N ALA A 42 -5.16 -3.15 -2.93
CA ALA A 42 -4.33 -4.35 -3.07
C ALA A 42 -5.19 -5.60 -3.29
N THR A 43 -6.27 -5.76 -2.53
CA THR A 43 -7.16 -6.90 -2.66
C THR A 43 -7.86 -6.93 -4.01
N ARG A 44 -8.35 -5.80 -4.51
CA ARG A 44 -8.96 -5.67 -5.85
C ARG A 44 -7.97 -6.07 -6.94
N ALA A 45 -6.75 -5.51 -6.91
CA ALA A 45 -5.70 -5.85 -7.87
C ALA A 45 -5.35 -7.35 -7.83
N ARG A 46 -5.31 -7.95 -6.64
CA ARG A 46 -5.10 -9.40 -6.48
C ARG A 46 -6.21 -10.22 -7.11
N VAL A 47 -7.47 -9.82 -6.94
CA VAL A 47 -8.62 -10.52 -7.54
C VAL A 47 -8.57 -10.42 -9.07
N ARG A 48 -8.15 -9.28 -9.60
CA ARG A 48 -7.98 -9.05 -11.05
C ARG A 48 -6.73 -9.71 -11.65
N GLY A 49 -5.83 -10.24 -10.83
CA GLY A 49 -4.57 -10.84 -11.28
C GLY A 49 -3.46 -9.82 -11.61
N GLU A 50 -3.65 -8.55 -11.28
CA GLU A 50 -2.73 -7.44 -11.55
C GLU A 50 -1.59 -7.40 -10.52
N LYS A 51 -0.59 -8.26 -10.71
CA LYS A 51 0.52 -8.45 -9.74
C LYS A 51 1.27 -7.16 -9.42
N ALA A 52 1.58 -6.33 -10.42
CA ALA A 52 2.31 -5.09 -10.22
C ALA A 52 1.54 -4.10 -9.33
N GLU A 53 0.23 -3.98 -9.58
CA GLU A 53 -0.64 -3.10 -8.82
C GLU A 53 -0.89 -3.63 -7.40
N PHE A 54 -1.02 -4.96 -7.23
CA PHE A 54 -1.05 -5.58 -5.92
C PHE A 54 0.20 -5.23 -5.09
N TYR A 55 1.40 -5.37 -5.67
CA TYR A 55 2.63 -5.04 -4.96
C TYR A 55 2.75 -3.54 -4.67
N HIS A 56 2.31 -2.67 -5.58
CA HIS A 56 2.27 -1.23 -5.36
C HIS A 56 1.42 -0.89 -4.13
N TRP A 57 0.15 -1.30 -4.10
CA TRP A 57 -0.75 -0.97 -2.99
C TRP A 57 -0.34 -1.64 -1.68
N ALA A 58 0.24 -2.85 -1.72
CA ALA A 58 0.81 -3.48 -0.54
C ALA A 58 2.00 -2.68 0.04
N LYS A 59 2.82 -2.07 -0.83
CA LYS A 59 3.92 -1.19 -0.40
C LYS A 59 3.41 0.14 0.12
N VAL A 60 2.38 0.72 -0.49
CA VAL A 60 1.70 1.92 0.01
C VAL A 60 1.14 1.67 1.41
N ALA A 61 0.46 0.55 1.66
CA ALA A 61 -0.05 0.20 2.99
C ALA A 61 1.06 0.14 4.06
N ALA A 62 2.23 -0.40 3.69
CA ALA A 62 3.39 -0.44 4.57
C ALA A 62 3.98 0.97 4.85
N GLU A 63 4.00 1.87 3.87
CA GLU A 63 4.41 3.26 4.09
C GLU A 63 3.38 4.04 4.92
N VAL A 64 2.07 3.80 4.74
CA VAL A 64 1.02 4.39 5.60
C VAL A 64 1.24 4.01 7.07
N ALA A 65 1.43 2.72 7.35
CA ALA A 65 1.70 2.24 8.71
C ALA A 65 3.02 2.79 9.29
N ARG A 66 3.97 3.13 8.42
CA ARG A 66 5.24 3.75 8.82
C ARG A 66 5.11 5.24 9.11
N ILE A 67 4.33 5.97 8.32
CA ILE A 67 4.17 7.43 8.42
C ILE A 67 3.25 7.79 9.59
N SER A 68 2.13 7.09 9.74
CA SER A 68 1.14 7.35 10.78
C SER A 68 1.03 6.15 11.72
N PRO A 69 1.78 6.13 12.83
CA PRO A 69 1.70 5.08 13.84
C PRO A 69 0.35 5.10 14.59
N GLN A 70 -0.46 6.14 14.41
CA GLN A 70 -1.80 6.29 14.96
C GLN A 70 -2.85 5.48 14.20
N VAL A 71 -2.52 5.01 12.99
CA VAL A 71 -3.43 4.15 12.22
C VAL A 71 -3.56 2.81 12.93
N GLU A 72 -4.73 2.58 13.52
CA GLU A 72 -5.00 1.34 14.23
C GLU A 72 -5.16 0.18 13.24
N MET A 73 -4.15 -0.70 13.23
CA MET A 73 -4.13 -1.89 12.40
C MET A 73 -4.74 -3.08 13.16
N ASN A 74 -6.03 -3.31 12.95
CA ASN A 74 -6.77 -4.43 13.50
C ASN A 74 -6.88 -5.56 12.45
N ILE A 75 -6.31 -6.72 12.79
CA ILE A 75 -6.30 -7.88 11.88
C ILE A 75 -7.70 -8.46 11.61
N VAL A 76 -8.62 -8.33 12.56
CA VAL A 76 -10.01 -8.79 12.40
C VAL A 76 -10.72 -7.90 11.38
N THR A 77 -10.67 -6.58 11.57
CA THR A 77 -11.20 -5.59 10.62
C THR A 77 -10.58 -5.75 9.23
N LEU A 78 -9.26 -5.95 9.15
CA LEU A 78 -8.59 -6.21 7.88
C LEU A 78 -9.13 -7.46 7.17
N ARG A 79 -9.34 -8.56 7.91
CA ARG A 79 -9.88 -9.81 7.34
C ARG A 79 -11.31 -9.62 6.82
N GLU A 80 -12.14 -8.89 7.54
CA GLU A 80 -13.50 -8.57 7.12
C GLU A 80 -13.50 -7.76 5.83
N ILE A 81 -12.71 -6.69 5.78
CA ILE A 81 -12.54 -5.83 4.61
C ILE A 81 -12.05 -6.61 3.39
N VAL A 82 -11.00 -7.41 3.56
CA VAL A 82 -10.45 -8.24 2.46
C VAL A 82 -11.50 -9.24 1.97
N SER A 83 -12.28 -9.84 2.88
CA SER A 83 -13.31 -10.80 2.52
C SER A 83 -14.47 -10.13 1.78
N GLU A 84 -14.87 -8.94 2.22
CA GLU A 84 -15.86 -8.12 1.55
C GLU A 84 -15.42 -7.72 0.14
N GLU A 85 -14.21 -7.18 -0.02
CA GLU A 85 -13.70 -6.76 -1.32
C GLU A 85 -13.56 -7.93 -2.30
N LYS A 86 -13.18 -9.12 -1.82
CA LYS A 86 -13.17 -10.34 -2.63
C LYS A 86 -14.56 -10.74 -3.10
N ARG A 87 -15.61 -10.52 -2.30
CA ARG A 87 -16.99 -10.77 -2.72
C ARG A 87 -17.47 -9.73 -3.74
N ARG A 88 -17.10 -8.45 -3.55
CA ARG A 88 -17.49 -7.35 -4.46
C ARG A 88 -16.79 -7.38 -5.82
N SER A 89 -15.59 -7.96 -5.88
CA SER A 89 -14.74 -7.99 -7.09
C SER A 89 -14.83 -9.29 -7.89
N ARG A 90 -15.70 -10.22 -7.48
CA ARG A 90 -16.07 -11.43 -8.24
C ARG A 90 -17.26 -11.12 -9.13
#